data_AF-F6DUS5-F1
#
_entry.id   AF-F6DUS5-F1
#
_cell.length_a   1.000
_cell.length_b   1.000
_cell.length_c   1.000
_cell.angle_alpha   90.00
_cell.angle_beta   90.00
_cell.angle_gamma   90.00
#
_symmetry.space_group_name_H-M   'P 1'
#
loop_
_entity.id
_entity.type
_entity.pdbx_description
1 polymer ?
#
loop_
_entity_poly.entity_id
_entity_poly.type
_entity_poly.pdbx_seq_one_letter_code
_entity_poly.pdbx_strand_id
1 'polypeptide(L)' 'MEEYLRSRVPWSTEPSLETKAEEVGVNFDALIEGIKNNHSDEEMAAEFGVTPKTIEYLKDHFMTKGIGSIMGQD' A
#
# COMPACT_ATOMS: atom_id res chain seq x y z
N MET A 1 -32.24 -3.32 5.85
CA MET A 1 -31.76 -4.14 4.72
C MET A 1 -30.43 -4.69 5.16
N GLU A 2 -30.48 -5.93 5.63
CA GLU A 2 -29.37 -6.70 6.16
C GLU A 2 -28.43 -7.11 5.00
N GLU A 3 -27.13 -6.90 5.15
CA GLU A 3 -26.11 -7.89 4.76
C GLU A 3 -24.78 -7.56 5.47
N TYR A 4 -24.74 -7.80 6.78
CA TYR A 4 -23.48 -8.02 7.48
C TYR A 4 -23.10 -9.50 7.31
N LEU A 5 -21.82 -9.77 7.05
CA LEU A 5 -21.13 -11.07 6.94
C LEU A 5 -20.93 -11.68 5.53
N ARG A 6 -19.89 -11.21 4.83
CA ARG A 6 -18.84 -12.07 4.25
C ARG A 6 -17.52 -11.54 4.82
N SER A 7 -16.57 -12.26 5.39
CA SER A 7 -16.30 -13.68 5.59
C SER A 7 -15.32 -13.76 6.78
N ARG A 8 -15.41 -14.81 7.59
CA ARG A 8 -14.60 -15.03 8.80
C ARG A 8 -13.22 -15.60 8.44
N VAL A 9 -12.22 -14.75 8.20
CA VAL A 9 -10.81 -15.15 8.31
C VAL A 9 -10.03 -14.10 9.11
N PRO A 10 -9.47 -14.44 10.29
CA PRO A 10 -8.78 -13.51 11.16
C PRO A 10 -7.31 -13.36 10.76
N TRP A 11 -7.05 -13.05 9.49
CA TRP A 11 -5.71 -12.79 8.99
C TRP A 11 -5.68 -11.37 8.42
N SER A 12 -5.27 -10.45 9.30
CA SER A 12 -5.08 -9.01 9.10
C SER A 12 -6.33 -8.20 8.72
N THR A 13 -7.03 -7.65 9.71
CA THR A 13 -8.05 -6.59 9.57
C THR A 13 -7.50 -5.24 9.11
N GLU A 14 -6.19 -5.14 8.87
CA GLU A 14 -5.56 -3.93 8.39
C GLU A 14 -5.78 -3.77 6.87
N PRO A 15 -6.14 -2.57 6.38
CA PRO A 15 -6.34 -2.34 4.95
C PRO A 15 -5.10 -2.70 4.13
N SER A 16 -5.30 -3.20 2.90
CA SER A 16 -4.20 -3.52 1.99
C SER A 16 -3.41 -2.26 1.62
N LEU A 17 -2.18 -2.44 1.14
CA LEU A 17 -1.39 -1.30 0.65
C LEU A 17 -2.10 -0.52 -0.46
N GLU A 18 -2.78 -1.24 -1.37
CA GLU A 18 -3.61 -0.66 -2.43
C GLU A 18 -4.72 0.22 -1.85
N THR A 19 -5.47 -0.29 -0.86
CA THR A 19 -6.53 0.48 -0.19
C THR A 19 -5.97 1.75 0.46
N LYS A 20 -4.83 1.64 1.16
CA LYS A 20 -4.17 2.78 1.82
C LYS A 20 -3.64 3.81 0.81
N ALA A 21 -3.15 3.37 -0.34
CA ALA A 21 -2.67 4.26 -1.40
C ALA A 21 -3.84 5.02 -2.05
N GLU A 22 -4.94 4.33 -2.35
CA GLU A 22 -6.16 4.95 -2.88
C GLU A 22 -6.76 5.99 -1.91
N GLU A 23 -6.78 5.71 -0.61
CA GLU A 23 -7.29 6.63 0.42
C GLU A 23 -6.55 7.98 0.44
N VAL A 24 -5.26 7.99 0.08
CA VAL A 24 -4.44 9.20 0.03
C VAL A 24 -4.26 9.74 -1.40
N GLY A 25 -4.95 9.17 -2.39
CA GLY A 25 -4.89 9.59 -3.79
C GLY A 25 -3.59 9.20 -4.51
N VAL A 26 -2.85 8.23 -3.99
CA VAL A 26 -1.65 7.68 -4.64
C VAL A 26 -2.06 6.53 -5.57
N ASN A 27 -1.60 6.58 -6.81
CA ASN A 27 -1.77 5.46 -7.74
C ASN A 27 -0.89 4.29 -7.30
N PHE A 28 -1.51 3.14 -7.00
CA PHE A 28 -0.81 1.95 -6.51
C PHE A 28 0.23 1.42 -7.51
N ASP A 29 -0.11 1.30 -8.79
CA ASP A 29 0.81 0.81 -9.81
C ASP A 29 2.05 1.72 -9.93
N ALA A 30 1.82 3.04 -9.98
CA ALA A 30 2.90 4.03 -10.05
C ALA A 30 3.78 4.02 -8.79
N LEU A 31 3.19 3.80 -7.61
CA LEU A 31 3.93 3.61 -6.37
C LEU A 31 4.84 2.37 -6.44
N ILE A 32 4.34 1.24 -6.92
CA ILE A 32 5.13 0.01 -7.07
C ILE A 32 6.26 0.21 -8.10
N GLU A 33 6.00 0.89 -9.21
CA GLU A 33 7.02 1.25 -10.19
C GLU A 33 8.10 2.16 -9.59
N GLY A 34 7.71 3.18 -8.81
CA GLY A 34 8.63 4.06 -8.11
C GLY A 34 9.51 3.31 -7.11
N ILE A 35 8.94 2.37 -6.35
CA ILE A 35 9.68 1.49 -5.45
C ILE A 35 10.67 0.60 -6.23
N LYS A 36 10.21 -0.02 -7.32
CA LYS A 36 11.02 -0.91 -8.16
C LYS A 36 12.20 -0.19 -8.81
N ASN A 37 12.00 1.05 -9.25
CA ASN A 37 13.02 1.88 -9.87
C ASN A 37 13.88 2.64 -8.85
N ASN A 38 13.65 2.42 -7.54
CA ASN A 38 14.36 3.08 -6.45
C ASN A 38 14.28 4.62 -6.53
N HIS A 39 13.12 5.15 -6.92
CA HIS A 39 12.85 6.59 -6.84
C HIS A 39 12.90 7.05 -5.39
N SER A 40 13.28 8.31 -5.19
CA SER A 40 13.28 8.91 -3.86
C SER A 40 11.85 9.24 -3.40
N ASP A 41 11.66 9.30 -2.08
CA ASP A 41 10.36 9.61 -1.49
C ASP A 41 9.91 11.03 -1.83
N GLU A 42 10.85 11.95 -2.05
CA GLU A 42 10.58 13.32 -2.47
C GLU A 42 10.07 13.40 -3.92
N GLU A 43 10.69 12.64 -4.83
CA GLU A 43 10.27 12.59 -6.24
C GLU A 43 8.86 12.01 -6.37
N MET A 44 8.61 10.87 -5.70
CA MET A 44 7.28 10.24 -5.68
C MET A 44 6.23 11.13 -5.01
N ALA A 45 6.59 11.81 -3.92
CA ALA A 45 5.68 12.72 -3.24
C ALA A 45 5.29 13.91 -4.12
N ALA A 46 6.25 14.49 -4.84
CA ALA A 46 6.00 15.57 -5.79
C ALA A 46 5.11 15.10 -6.97
N GLU A 47 5.35 13.90 -7.48
CA GLU A 47 4.56 13.28 -8.56
C GLU A 47 3.12 13.00 -8.14
N PHE A 48 2.92 12.44 -6.94
CA PHE A 48 1.60 12.07 -6.43
C PHE A 48 0.88 13.21 -5.70
N GLY A 49 1.53 14.36 -5.50
CA GLY A 49 0.96 15.50 -4.78
C GLY A 49 0.72 15.23 -3.29
N VAL A 50 1.50 14.33 -2.69
CA VAL A 50 1.42 13.98 -1.26
C VAL A 50 2.68 14.41 -0.52
N THR A 51 2.75 14.16 0.78
CA THR A 51 3.97 14.43 1.55
C THR A 51 4.99 13.29 1.39
N PRO A 52 6.31 13.55 1.43
CA PRO A 52 7.33 12.50 1.45
C PRO A 52 7.11 11.48 2.56
N LYS A 53 6.60 11.94 3.72
CA LYS A 53 6.24 11.09 4.85
C LYS A 53 5.11 10.10 4.53
N THR A 54 4.16 10.49 3.68
CA THR A 54 3.10 9.57 3.20
C THR A 54 3.72 8.43 2.39
N ILE A 55 4.68 8.75 1.51
CA ILE A 55 5.38 7.75 0.69
C ILE A 55 6.25 6.84 1.56
N GLU A 56 6.97 7.41 2.53
CA GLU A 56 7.73 6.65 3.52
C GLU A 56 6.86 5.62 4.23
N TYR A 57 5.67 6.00 4.72
CA TYR A 57 4.74 5.07 5.37
C TYR A 57 4.21 3.98 4.43
N LEU A 58 3.88 4.33 3.18
CA LEU A 58 3.42 3.35 2.20
C LEU A 58 4.53 2.35 1.84
N LYS A 59 5.78 2.81 1.71
CA LYS A 59 6.96 1.97 1.48
C LYS A 59 7.25 1.08 2.67
N ASP A 60 7.23 1.62 3.88
CA ASP A 60 7.42 0.83 5.10
C ASP A 60 6.34 -0.25 5.23
N HIS A 61 5.08 0.09 4.95
CA HIS A 61 4.00 -0.89 4.90
C HIS A 61 4.23 -1.97 3.83
N PHE A 62 4.70 -1.60 2.63
CA PHE A 62 5.08 -2.55 1.59
C PHE A 62 6.22 -3.48 2.03
N MET A 63 7.28 -2.96 2.65
CA MET A 63 8.42 -3.77 3.07
C MET A 63 8.08 -4.68 4.26
N THR A 64 7.27 -4.20 5.20
CA THR A 64 6.90 -4.94 6.41
C THR A 64 5.76 -5.94 6.19
N LYS A 65 4.81 -5.65 5.28
CA LYS A 65 3.61 -6.46 5.03
C LYS A 65 3.50 -7.00 3.60
N GLY A 66 3.98 -6.25 2.62
CA GLY A 66 3.85 -6.58 1.18
C GLY A 66 4.73 -7.74 0.73
N ILE A 67 5.95 -7.88 1.26
CA ILE A 67 6.82 -9.02 0.92
C ILE A 67 6.24 -10.34 1.45
N GLY A 68 5.75 -10.36 2.70
CA GLY A 68 5.18 -11.57 3.33
C GLY A 68 3.81 -12.00 2.77
N SER A 69 3.05 -11.09 2.17
CA SER A 69 1.77 -11.42 1.55
C SER A 69 1.92 -12.03 0.14
N ILE A 70 3.06 -11.82 -0.53
CA ILE A 70 3.37 -12.39 -1.85
C ILE A 70 4.28 -13.64 -1.73
N MET A 71 5.15 -13.71 -0.72
CA MET A 71 6.06 -14.85 -0.47
C MET A 71 5.48 -15.98 0.41
N GLY A 72 4.15 -16.06 0.53
CA GLY A 72 3.45 -16.98 1.44
C GLY A 72 2.33 -17.80 0.80
N GLN A 73 2.30 -17.95 -0.53
CA GLN A 73 1.57 -19.02 -1.21
C GLN A 73 2.55 -19.91 -1.99
N ASP A 74 3.34 -20.68 -1.25
CA ASP A 74 3.75 -22.05 -1.61
C ASP A 74 3.99 -22.84 -0.30
#